data_AF-A0AAU9LM29-F1
#
_entry.id   AF-A0AAU9LM29-F1
#
_cell.length_a   1.000
_cell.length_b   1.000
_cell.length_c   1.000
_cell.angle_alpha   90.00
_cell.angle_beta   90.00
_cell.angle_gamma   90.00
#
_symmetry.space_group_name_H-M   'P 1'
#
loop_
_entity.id
_entity.type
_entity.pdbx_description
1 polymer ?
#
loop_
_entity_poly.entity_id
_entity_poly.type
_entity_poly.pdbx_seq_one_letter_code
_entity_poly.pdbx_strand_id
1 'polypeptide(L)'
;MVWLPVKLDEPASKLEEFPYQAVIRMTTNENGEAQGSLGEIYKIQVALEADGSFSTIYPMLVYNKARSRKTFLHPDSPAYLPVQRLVTAQGTKGAVGGCKAYFWGRYFKIEDMLYINTEKIARAQEW
;
A
#
# COMPACT_ATOMS: atom_id res chain seq x y z
N MET A 1 -5.95 6.10 17.15
CA MET A 1 -6.69 6.13 15.86
C MET A 1 -6.29 4.91 15.07
N VAL A 2 -7.26 4.11 14.62
CA VAL A 2 -7.03 2.76 14.03
C VAL A 2 -6.92 2.78 12.51
N TRP A 3 -7.60 3.74 11.88
CA TRP A 3 -7.73 3.88 10.43
C TRP A 3 -7.09 5.18 9.99
N LEU A 4 -6.14 5.12 9.05
CA LEU A 4 -5.40 6.29 8.59
C LEU A 4 -5.60 6.51 7.08
N PRO A 5 -5.76 7.77 6.65
CA PRO A 5 -6.08 8.09 5.27
C PRO A 5 -4.85 7.97 4.35
N VAL A 6 -5.12 7.47 3.15
CA VAL A 6 -4.18 7.29 2.03
C VAL A 6 -4.86 7.85 0.79
N LYS A 7 -4.20 8.80 0.13
CA LYS A 7 -4.67 9.36 -1.14
C LYS A 7 -4.49 8.34 -2.26
N LEU A 8 -5.45 8.30 -3.18
CA LEU A 8 -5.38 7.49 -4.38
C LEU A 8 -4.66 8.26 -5.51
N ASP A 9 -4.19 7.51 -6.51
CA ASP A 9 -3.52 8.02 -7.72
C ASP A 9 -2.30 8.92 -7.48
N GLU A 10 -1.64 8.76 -6.32
CA GLU A 10 -0.38 9.45 -6.07
C GLU A 10 0.72 8.86 -6.97
N PRO A 11 1.53 9.69 -7.66
CA PRO A 11 2.60 9.21 -8.51
C PRO A 11 3.79 8.68 -7.70
N ALA A 12 4.53 7.71 -8.26
CA ALA A 12 5.70 7.11 -7.59
C ALA A 12 6.78 8.12 -7.15
N SER A 13 6.87 9.27 -7.83
CA SER A 13 7.79 10.35 -7.52
C SER A 13 7.03 11.67 -7.47
N LYS A 14 7.29 12.47 -6.44
CA LYS A 14 6.91 13.89 -6.37
C LYS A 14 8.10 14.82 -6.73
N LEU A 15 9.26 14.24 -7.08
CA LEU A 15 10.42 14.98 -7.55
C LEU A 15 10.21 15.38 -9.01
N GLU A 16 10.32 16.67 -9.30
CA GLU A 16 10.21 17.25 -10.66
C GLU A 16 11.27 16.71 -11.64
N GLU A 17 12.30 16.02 -11.16
CA GLU A 17 13.52 15.67 -11.90
C GLU A 17 13.54 14.29 -12.58
N PHE A 18 12.58 13.39 -12.32
CA PHE A 18 12.61 12.03 -12.88
C PHE A 18 11.42 11.75 -13.83
N PRO A 19 11.64 11.65 -15.16
CA PRO A 19 10.58 11.52 -16.17
C PRO A 19 9.93 10.12 -16.22
N TYR A 20 10.46 9.13 -15.50
CA TYR A 20 9.86 7.79 -15.41
C TYR A 20 8.78 7.77 -14.33
N GLN A 21 7.70 8.52 -14.58
CA GLN A 21 6.52 8.55 -13.74
C GLN A 21 5.71 7.28 -13.97
N ALA A 22 5.70 6.35 -13.00
CA ALA A 22 4.76 5.24 -13.03
C ALA A 22 3.36 5.77 -12.69
N VAL A 23 2.64 6.26 -13.69
CA VAL A 23 1.20 6.57 -13.58
C VAL A 23 0.45 5.25 -13.54
N ILE A 24 -0.16 4.97 -12.40
CA ILE A 24 -1.02 3.81 -12.24
C ILE A 24 -2.39 4.15 -12.80
N ARG A 25 -2.81 3.46 -13.87
CA ARG A 25 -4.19 3.55 -14.34
C ARG A 25 -5.06 2.55 -13.57
N MET A 26 -6.11 3.04 -12.91
CA MET A 26 -7.15 2.21 -12.32
C MET A 26 -7.89 1.43 -13.40
N THR A 27 -7.96 0.10 -13.27
CA THR A 27 -8.77 -0.76 -14.14
C THR A 27 -9.96 -1.30 -13.36
N THR A 28 -11.18 -1.05 -13.84
CA THR A 28 -12.39 -1.67 -13.27
C THR A 28 -12.48 -3.11 -13.75
N ASN A 29 -11.94 -4.05 -12.96
CA ASN A 29 -12.12 -5.47 -13.18
C ASN A 29 -12.77 -6.08 -11.93
N GLU A 30 -13.91 -6.75 -12.10
CA GLU A 30 -14.73 -7.31 -11.00
C GLU A 30 -14.19 -8.65 -10.50
N ASN A 31 -13.28 -9.27 -11.26
CA ASN A 31 -12.64 -10.53 -10.89
C ASN A 31 -11.50 -10.29 -9.89
N GLY A 32 -11.73 -10.74 -8.65
CA GLY A 32 -10.69 -10.84 -7.64
C GLY A 32 -10.77 -9.76 -6.56
N GLU A 33 -11.95 -9.40 -6.08
CA GLU A 33 -12.04 -8.72 -4.80
C GLU A 33 -11.56 -9.65 -3.68
N ALA A 34 -10.70 -9.14 -2.80
CA ALA A 34 -10.33 -9.83 -1.57
C ALA A 34 -10.98 -9.06 -0.43
N GLN A 35 -12.03 -9.62 0.16
CA GLN A 35 -12.75 -9.04 1.28
C GLN A 35 -12.65 -9.93 2.51
N GLY A 36 -12.86 -9.35 3.67
CA GLY A 36 -13.03 -10.08 4.91
C GLY A 36 -13.58 -9.17 5.99
N SER A 37 -13.46 -9.60 7.25
CA SER A 37 -14.31 -9.11 8.33
C SER A 37 -14.24 -7.60 8.62
N LEU A 38 -13.19 -6.91 8.19
CA LEU A 38 -13.03 -5.46 8.44
C LEU A 38 -13.10 -4.59 7.18
N GLY A 39 -13.22 -5.19 5.99
CA GLY A 39 -13.27 -4.50 4.70
C GLY A 39 -12.55 -5.25 3.59
N GLU A 40 -12.11 -4.49 2.58
CA GLU A 40 -11.28 -5.01 1.50
C GLU A 40 -9.83 -5.21 1.98
N ILE A 41 -9.10 -6.11 1.34
CA ILE A 41 -7.70 -6.38 1.63
C ILE A 41 -6.82 -5.69 0.60
N TYR A 42 -5.79 -5.02 1.09
CA TYR A 42 -4.75 -4.37 0.30
C TYR A 42 -3.40 -4.98 0.63
N LYS A 43 -2.59 -5.25 -0.39
CA LYS A 43 -1.18 -5.60 -0.21
C LYS A 43 -0.37 -4.30 -0.24
N ILE A 44 0.47 -4.13 0.76
CA ILE A 44 1.41 -3.01 0.84
C ILE A 44 2.83 -3.57 0.84
N GLN A 45 3.67 -3.02 -0.04
CA GLN A 45 5.06 -3.42 -0.23
C GLN A 45 6.00 -2.26 0.13
N VAL A 46 6.94 -2.55 1.03
CA VAL A 46 7.99 -1.63 1.44
C VAL A 46 9.20 -1.82 0.52
N ALA A 47 9.73 -0.71 0.00
CA ALA A 47 10.97 -0.69 -0.76
C ALA A 47 12.15 -1.01 0.15
N LEU A 48 13.16 -1.69 -0.40
CA LEU A 48 14.44 -1.87 0.27
C LEU A 48 15.43 -0.82 -0.24
N GLU A 49 16.29 -0.37 0.64
CA GLU A 49 17.51 0.38 0.30
C GLU A 49 18.56 -0.58 -0.29
N ALA A 50 19.62 -0.01 -0.88
CA ALA A 50 20.72 -0.79 -1.49
C ALA A 50 21.46 -1.69 -0.49
N ASP A 51 21.43 -1.35 0.80
CA ASP A 51 21.99 -2.13 1.90
C ASP A 51 21.06 -3.25 2.41
N GLY A 52 19.87 -3.39 1.81
CA GLY A 52 18.87 -4.37 2.21
C GLY A 52 18.02 -3.96 3.41
N SER A 53 18.19 -2.74 3.94
CA SER A 53 17.33 -2.16 4.98
C SER A 53 15.99 -1.69 4.40
N PHE A 54 14.98 -1.53 5.25
CA PHE A 54 13.69 -0.99 4.82
C PHE A 54 13.76 0.51 4.61
N SER A 55 13.37 0.96 3.42
CA SER A 55 13.34 2.38 3.14
C SER A 55 12.39 3.13 4.06
N THR A 56 12.80 4.33 4.44
CA THR A 56 11.98 5.31 5.16
C THR A 56 11.70 6.56 4.31
N ILE A 57 12.28 6.63 3.12
CA ILE A 57 12.23 7.79 2.22
C ILE A 57 11.46 7.50 0.93
N TYR A 58 11.38 6.24 0.51
CA TYR A 58 10.66 5.85 -0.70
C TYR A 58 9.18 5.55 -0.40
N PRO A 59 8.26 5.93 -1.32
CA PRO A 59 6.86 5.57 -1.17
C PRO A 59 6.65 4.06 -1.21
N MET A 60 5.64 3.60 -0.47
CA MET A 60 5.23 2.19 -0.46
C MET A 60 4.16 1.94 -1.51
N LEU A 61 4.24 0.81 -2.21
CA LEU A 61 3.22 0.44 -3.20
C LEU A 61 2.02 -0.19 -2.51
N VAL A 62 0.83 0.36 -2.72
CA VAL A 62 -0.45 -0.12 -2.16
C VAL A 62 -1.35 -0.61 -3.29
N TYR A 63 -1.96 -1.79 -3.15
CA TYR A 63 -2.96 -2.26 -4.12
C TYR A 63 -3.92 -3.32 -3.56
N ASN A 64 -5.13 -3.35 -4.08
CA ASN A 64 -6.06 -4.47 -3.89
C ASN A 64 -5.78 -5.62 -4.87
N LYS A 65 -6.38 -6.79 -4.62
CA LYS A 65 -6.18 -8.00 -5.44
C LYS A 65 -6.52 -7.78 -6.92
N ALA A 66 -7.66 -7.15 -7.21
CA ALA A 66 -8.09 -6.85 -8.58
C ALA A 66 -7.18 -5.82 -9.30
N ARG A 67 -6.25 -5.17 -8.60
CA ARG A 67 -5.42 -4.05 -9.08
C ARG A 67 -6.23 -2.84 -9.54
N SER A 68 -7.53 -2.82 -9.28
CA SER A 68 -8.44 -1.73 -9.59
C SER A 68 -8.18 -0.50 -8.74
N ARG A 69 -7.63 -0.68 -7.54
CA ARG A 69 -7.21 0.38 -6.62
C ARG A 69 -5.74 0.16 -6.33
N LYS A 70 -4.89 1.00 -6.93
CA LYS A 70 -3.43 0.94 -6.74
C LYS A 70 -2.90 2.37 -6.64
N THR A 71 -2.08 2.63 -5.62
CA THR A 71 -1.55 3.96 -5.30
C THR A 71 -0.17 3.84 -4.64
N PHE A 72 0.48 4.97 -4.40
CA PHE A 72 1.69 5.09 -3.61
C PHE A 72 1.42 5.76 -2.27
N LEU A 73 1.85 5.13 -1.18
CA LEU A 73 1.80 5.67 0.16
C LEU A 73 3.12 6.40 0.44
N HIS A 74 3.08 7.72 0.44
CA HIS A 74 4.25 8.59 0.61
C HIS A 74 4.63 8.80 2.08
N PRO A 75 5.92 9.10 2.39
CA PRO A 75 6.40 9.36 3.75
C PRO A 75 5.69 10.48 4.51
N ASP A 76 5.13 11.45 3.78
CA ASP A 76 4.34 12.56 4.31
C ASP A 76 2.93 12.14 4.78
N SER A 77 2.47 10.94 4.40
CA SER A 77 1.16 10.43 4.82
C SER A 77 1.19 10.00 6.29
N PRO A 78 0.13 10.30 7.06
CA PRO A 78 0.01 9.83 8.44
C PRO A 78 0.05 8.29 8.54
N ALA A 79 -0.38 7.57 7.49
CA ALA A 79 -0.40 6.11 7.47
C ALA A 79 0.98 5.48 7.21
N TYR A 80 1.98 6.25 6.75
CA TYR A 80 3.26 5.71 6.28
C TYR A 80 4.04 4.98 7.39
N LEU A 81 4.41 5.68 8.45
CA LEU A 81 5.23 5.12 9.52
C LEU A 81 4.55 3.93 10.23
N PRO A 82 3.24 3.99 10.57
CA PRO A 82 2.54 2.84 11.16
C PRO A 82 2.54 1.60 10.25
N VAL A 83 2.28 1.79 8.95
CA VAL A 83 2.28 0.68 7.97
C VAL A 83 3.68 0.11 7.82
N GLN A 84 4.70 0.95 7.66
CA GLN A 84 6.09 0.51 7.51
C GLN A 84 6.52 -0.34 8.70
N ARG A 85 6.24 0.10 9.92
CA ARG A 85 6.53 -0.66 11.16
C ARG A 85 5.84 -2.03 11.17
N LEU A 86 4.58 -2.11 10.77
CA LEU A 86 3.84 -3.37 10.71
C LEU A 86 4.41 -4.33 9.66
N VAL A 87 4.75 -3.82 8.47
CA VAL A 87 5.38 -4.64 7.42
C VAL A 87 6.76 -5.12 7.85
N THR A 88 7.56 -4.28 8.50
CA THR A 88 8.88 -4.66 9.02
C THR A 88 8.77 -5.72 10.13
N ALA A 89 7.79 -5.60 11.02
CA ALA A 89 7.63 -6.51 12.16
C ALA A 89 6.97 -7.85 11.81
N GLN A 90 6.00 -7.85 10.88
CA GLN A 90 5.11 -9.00 10.64
C GLN A 90 4.95 -9.36 9.16
N GLY A 91 5.59 -8.62 8.25
CA GLY A 91 5.49 -8.88 6.82
C GLY A 91 6.30 -10.10 6.38
N THR A 92 6.02 -10.55 5.18
CA THR A 92 6.73 -11.65 4.52
C THR A 92 7.71 -11.09 3.51
N LYS A 93 8.96 -11.56 3.54
CA LYS A 93 9.96 -11.21 2.50
C LYS A 93 9.50 -11.78 1.14
N GLY A 94 9.51 -10.94 0.12
CA GLY A 94 9.23 -11.33 -1.27
C GLY A 94 10.41 -12.02 -1.93
N ALA A 95 10.13 -12.83 -2.95
CA ALA A 95 11.15 -13.57 -3.72
C ALA A 95 12.13 -12.66 -4.50
N VAL A 96 11.73 -11.42 -4.82
CA VAL A 96 12.51 -10.47 -5.65
C VAL A 96 13.00 -9.27 -4.81
N GLY A 97 13.09 -9.44 -3.48
CA GLY A 97 13.35 -8.34 -2.55
C GLY A 97 12.08 -7.56 -2.18
N GLY A 98 12.14 -6.80 -1.09
CA GLY A 98 11.00 -6.12 -0.46
C GLY A 98 10.31 -6.97 0.61
N CYS A 99 9.78 -6.32 1.64
CA CYS A 99 8.84 -6.95 2.57
C CYS A 99 7.42 -6.47 2.25
N LYS A 100 6.46 -7.40 2.31
CA LYS A 100 5.06 -7.13 2.01
C LYS A 100 4.18 -7.67 3.11
N ALA A 101 3.10 -6.96 3.40
CA ALA A 101 2.02 -7.45 4.25
C ALA A 101 0.67 -7.09 3.66
N TYR A 102 -0.37 -7.71 4.20
CA TYR A 102 -1.75 -7.47 3.81
C TYR A 102 -2.43 -6.64 4.89
N PHE A 103 -3.25 -5.69 4.50
CA PHE A 103 -3.92 -4.74 5.37
C PHE A 103 -5.40 -4.68 5.05
N TRP A 104 -6.22 -4.41 6.05
CA TRP A 104 -7.61 -4.05 5.82
C TRP A 104 -7.68 -2.61 5.34
N GLY A 105 -8.49 -2.37 4.31
CA GLY A 105 -8.73 -1.06 3.73
C GLY A 105 -10.22 -0.79 3.55
N ARG A 106 -10.59 0.48 3.67
CA ARG A 106 -11.94 0.98 3.39
C ARG A 106 -11.83 2.17 2.46
N TYR A 107 -12.36 2.03 1.26
CA TYR A 107 -12.39 3.11 0.29
C TYR A 107 -13.70 3.90 0.40
N PHE A 108 -13.59 5.22 0.57
CA PHE A 108 -14.73 6.13 0.63
C PHE A 108 -14.76 6.98 -0.65
N LYS A 109 -15.67 6.63 -1.56
CA LYS A 109 -15.80 7.28 -2.88
C LYS A 109 -16.11 8.78 -2.80
N ILE A 110 -16.84 9.23 -1.77
CA ILE A 110 -17.23 10.65 -1.62
C ILE A 110 -16.01 11.53 -1.35
N GLU A 111 -15.06 11.02 -0.55
CA GLU A 111 -13.83 11.73 -0.18
C GLU A 111 -12.66 11.38 -1.11
N ASP A 112 -12.84 10.38 -1.98
CA ASP A 112 -11.82 9.72 -2.77
C ASP A 112 -10.59 9.29 -1.93
N MET A 113 -10.86 8.76 -0.73
CA MET A 113 -9.83 8.38 0.23
C MET A 113 -9.89 6.90 0.60
N LEU A 114 -8.72 6.27 0.66
CA LEU A 114 -8.53 4.93 1.19
C LEU A 114 -8.08 5.02 2.65
N TYR A 115 -8.79 4.36 3.55
CA TYR A 115 -8.41 4.27 4.95
C TYR A 115 -7.81 2.90 5.22
N ILE A 116 -6.56 2.85 5.68
CA ILE A 116 -5.85 1.60 6.02
C ILE A 116 -5.91 1.38 7.54
N ASN A 117 -6.21 0.14 7.95
CA ASN A 117 -6.11 -0.28 9.34
C ASN A 117 -4.63 -0.44 9.71
N THR A 118 -4.17 0.31 10.70
CA THR A 118 -2.76 0.33 11.11
C THR A 118 -2.50 -0.29 12.47
N GLU A 119 -3.49 -0.98 13.04
CA GLU A 119 -3.31 -1.78 14.26
C GLU A 119 -3.02 -3.26 13.95
N LYS A 120 -3.61 -3.78 12.87
CA LYS A 120 -3.54 -5.21 12.56
C LYS A 120 -3.44 -5.48 11.06
N ILE A 121 -2.51 -6.36 10.70
CA ILE A 121 -2.41 -6.90 9.34
C ILE A 121 -3.54 -7.91 9.06
N ALA A 122 -4.04 -7.92 7.83
CA ALA A 122 -4.93 -8.96 7.33
C ALA A 122 -4.16 -10.28 7.17
N ARG A 123 -4.89 -11.39 7.11
CA ARG A 123 -4.29 -12.71 6.84
C ARG A 123 -3.62 -12.70 5.47
N ALA A 124 -2.47 -13.37 5.37
CA ALA A 124 -1.77 -13.57 4.10
C ALA A 124 -2.73 -14.15 3.07
N GLN A 125 -2.68 -13.61 1.85
CA GLN A 125 -3.48 -14.07 0.71
C GLN A 125 -2.56 -14.64 -0.36
N GLU A 126 -3.04 -15.59 -1.16
CA GLU A 126 -2.35 -16.07 -2.35
C GLU A 126 -2.75 -15.20 -3.56
N TRP A 127 -1.96 -14.14 -3.82
CA TRP A 127 -2.04 -13.27 -5.00
C TRP A 127 -0.67 -13.08 -5.65
#